data_AF-A0A4Y8CNR7-F1
#
_entry.id   AF-A0A4Y8CNR7-F1
#
_cell.length_a   1.000
_cell.length_b   1.000
_cell.length_c   1.000
_cell.angle_alpha   90.00
_cell.angle_beta   90.00
_cell.angle_gamma   90.00
#
_symmetry.space_group_name_H-M   'P 1'
#
loop_
_entity.id
_entity.type
_entity.pdbx_description
1 polymer ?
#
loop_
_entity_poly.entity_id
_entity_poly.type
_entity_poly.pdbx_seq_one_letter_code
_entity_poly.pdbx_strand_id
1 'polypeptide(L)'
;TLPVVNTNHAKALATLIVQKSADGRMVPFDTLSREILEKIHQSDSYKGQNSNAVMLSMLVDVDKWQMEPFILMPQNQAVRDAIANILEIPSTKYISYKDFFDENNRYKLQKYVENANRKNPNARGVFDKEIIKLDERANVVNLVFSGELFKFIPVQNNPNNVWLAPFSAVTTLKGDEGHIVLALIQNYFSAVENAFKDGNWTRADEGLKFIKEYQEKIGYKVMPSKTKVEMEIFSNKAEIFVKLAPVYLIAGFLLLILVFSKMVVPNLKISFIFKVVYVLNVLAFVIHTVGLGLRAYLSGHAPWSNGYESMVYIAWALSLSGIFFSRKSPIALSLTSILSGVVLMVAHLSEMNPQITNLVPVLNSYWLSIHVSVITASYGFLGLCALLGIFTLFLMCFLKKDGKYNLNILRNITEATRINEMAMIFGLCLLTVGNFLGAIWANESWGRYWSWDSKETWALVSILVYAAILHLRMIPKYCNQFVFALWSMFAYWVIIMTYFGVNYFLTGLHSYAAGEAAQIPNYVYWGFALMVVLALFARRKRNFVGKL
;
A
#
# COMPACT_ATOMS: atom_id res chain seq x y z
N THR A 1 35.73 -4.28 7.94
CA THR A 1 34.42 -4.62 8.51
C THR A 1 33.63 -3.34 8.73
N LEU A 2 32.31 -3.39 8.54
CA LEU A 2 31.46 -2.20 8.73
C LEU A 2 31.37 -1.83 10.22
N PRO A 3 31.21 -0.54 10.55
CA PRO A 3 30.99 -0.11 11.93
C PRO A 3 29.69 -0.70 12.50
N VAL A 4 29.76 -1.14 13.76
CA VAL A 4 28.62 -1.70 14.50
C VAL A 4 28.17 -0.70 15.56
N VAL A 5 26.93 -0.24 15.45
CA VAL A 5 26.32 0.72 16.39
C VAL A 5 25.73 -0.04 17.58
N ASN A 6 25.91 0.51 18.78
CA ASN A 6 25.30 -0.04 19.99
C ASN A 6 23.75 -0.03 19.90
N THR A 7 23.12 -1.12 20.32
CA THR A 7 21.67 -1.30 20.19
C THR A 7 20.87 -0.30 21.03
N ASN A 8 21.36 0.10 22.20
CA ASN A 8 20.71 1.11 23.04
C ASN A 8 20.86 2.50 22.42
N HIS A 9 22.03 2.83 21.90
CA HIS A 9 22.24 4.08 21.17
C HIS A 9 21.32 4.17 19.94
N ALA A 10 21.22 3.09 19.14
CA ALA A 10 20.32 3.04 17.99
C ALA A 10 18.83 3.18 18.38
N LYS A 11 18.42 2.67 19.56
CA LYS A 11 17.07 2.89 20.11
C LYS A 11 16.86 4.33 20.56
N ALA A 12 17.87 4.97 21.16
CA ALA A 12 17.82 6.37 21.51
C ALA A 12 17.73 7.24 20.24
N LEU A 13 18.52 6.93 19.22
CA LEU A 13 18.51 7.63 17.94
C LEU A 13 17.14 7.54 17.24
N ALA A 14 16.45 6.41 17.35
CA ALA A 14 15.14 6.16 16.76
C ALA A 14 14.11 7.29 17.01
N THR A 15 14.18 7.94 18.18
CA THR A 15 13.23 8.98 18.60
C THR A 15 13.69 10.40 18.24
N LEU A 16 14.86 10.59 17.64
CA LEU A 16 15.30 11.88 17.13
C LEU A 16 14.33 12.32 16.02
N ILE A 17 13.91 13.57 16.01
CA ILE A 17 12.98 14.05 14.98
C ILE A 17 13.76 14.50 13.75
N VAL A 18 13.24 14.18 12.57
CA VAL A 18 13.74 14.63 11.28
C VAL A 18 12.59 15.22 10.46
N GLN A 19 12.87 16.28 9.71
CA GLN A 19 11.94 16.86 8.75
C GLN A 19 12.16 16.20 7.38
N LYS A 20 11.13 15.52 6.84
CA LYS A 20 11.24 14.90 5.51
C LYS A 20 11.38 15.96 4.43
N SER A 21 12.38 15.79 3.56
CA SER A 21 12.62 16.71 2.43
C SER A 21 11.51 16.72 1.37
N ALA A 22 10.73 15.64 1.25
CA ALA A 22 9.72 15.49 0.21
C ALA A 22 8.43 16.29 0.50
N ASP A 23 7.99 16.33 1.77
CA ASP A 23 6.68 16.87 2.14
C ASP A 23 6.69 17.73 3.42
N GLY A 24 7.84 17.89 4.06
CA GLY A 24 8.01 18.70 5.27
C GLY A 24 7.48 18.05 6.55
N ARG A 25 7.01 16.80 6.52
CA ARG A 25 6.48 16.11 7.69
C ARG A 25 7.59 15.84 8.72
N MET A 26 7.29 16.10 10.00
CA MET A 26 8.14 15.71 11.12
C MET A 26 7.92 14.24 11.46
N VAL A 27 8.98 13.44 11.37
CA VAL A 27 8.95 12.00 11.66
C VAL A 27 10.10 11.60 12.58
N PRO A 28 9.98 10.48 13.30
CA PRO A 28 11.12 9.88 13.98
C PRO A 28 12.19 9.46 12.97
N PHE A 29 13.46 9.52 13.36
CA PHE A 29 14.60 9.01 12.61
C PHE A 29 14.39 7.54 12.19
N ASP A 30 13.68 6.77 13.02
CA ASP A 30 13.24 5.39 12.75
C ASP A 30 12.47 5.24 11.44
N THR A 31 11.44 6.08 11.24
CA THR A 31 10.59 6.03 10.04
C THR A 31 11.43 6.29 8.80
N LEU A 32 12.20 7.37 8.78
CA LEU A 32 13.00 7.74 7.61
C LEU A 32 14.09 6.69 7.33
N SER A 33 14.77 6.20 8.36
CA SER A 33 15.84 5.20 8.20
C SER A 33 15.32 3.89 7.62
N ARG A 34 14.15 3.45 8.08
CA ARG A 34 13.48 2.26 7.56
C ARG A 34 13.08 2.45 6.10
N GLU A 35 12.45 3.57 5.76
CA GLU A 35 12.07 3.89 4.37
C GLU A 35 13.27 3.87 3.42
N ILE A 36 14.40 4.45 3.85
CA ILE A 36 15.64 4.49 3.07
C ILE A 36 16.21 3.08 2.88
N LEU A 37 16.31 2.28 3.95
CA LEU A 37 16.88 0.93 3.86
C LEU A 37 15.99 -0.03 3.05
N GLU A 38 14.66 0.08 3.19
CA GLU A 38 13.72 -0.66 2.35
C GLU A 38 13.87 -0.29 0.87
N LYS A 39 14.05 1.00 0.54
CA LYS A 39 14.24 1.46 -0.84
C LYS A 39 15.56 0.95 -1.45
N ILE A 40 16.66 1.00 -0.69
CA ILE A 40 17.99 0.61 -1.18
C ILE A 40 18.18 -0.91 -1.19
N HIS A 41 17.71 -1.62 -0.16
CA HIS A 41 18.05 -3.02 0.11
C HIS A 41 16.85 -3.99 0.21
N GLN A 42 15.62 -3.48 0.31
CA GLN A 42 14.38 -4.26 0.56
C GLN A 42 14.38 -5.04 1.89
N SER A 43 15.00 -4.48 2.93
CA SER A 43 15.01 -5.05 4.29
C SER A 43 14.91 -3.93 5.33
N ASP A 44 14.47 -4.26 6.55
CA ASP A 44 14.47 -3.36 7.71
C ASP A 44 15.77 -3.44 8.55
N SER A 45 16.64 -4.37 8.19
CA SER A 45 17.89 -4.69 8.89
C SER A 45 18.97 -5.16 7.91
N TYR A 46 20.23 -4.96 8.29
CA TYR A 46 21.39 -5.34 7.50
C TYR A 46 22.55 -5.79 8.39
N LYS A 47 23.13 -6.96 8.10
CA LYS A 47 24.22 -7.59 8.88
C LYS A 47 24.01 -7.55 10.41
N GLY A 48 22.77 -7.84 10.85
CA GLY A 48 22.41 -7.89 12.28
C GLY A 48 22.15 -6.52 12.93
N GLN A 49 22.22 -5.42 12.17
CA GLN A 49 21.91 -4.07 12.63
C GLN A 49 20.54 -3.63 12.10
N ASN A 50 19.80 -2.85 12.89
CA ASN A 50 18.55 -2.24 12.45
C ASN A 50 18.81 -1.04 11.52
N SER A 51 17.77 -0.55 10.85
CA SER A 51 17.86 0.60 9.94
C SER A 51 18.52 1.84 10.57
N ASN A 52 18.22 2.17 11.83
CA ASN A 52 18.80 3.33 12.52
C ASN A 52 20.32 3.23 12.66
N ALA A 53 20.80 2.07 13.09
CA ALA A 53 22.22 1.76 13.22
C ALA A 53 22.92 1.81 11.86
N VAL A 54 22.29 1.26 10.82
CA VAL A 54 22.81 1.29 9.45
C VAL A 54 22.96 2.72 8.95
N MET A 55 21.93 3.56 9.09
CA MET A 55 21.99 4.95 8.63
C MET A 55 23.03 5.78 9.39
N LEU A 56 23.15 5.61 10.72
CA LEU A 56 24.20 6.28 11.49
C LEU A 56 25.60 5.83 11.06
N SER A 57 25.79 4.53 10.83
CA SER A 57 27.05 3.97 10.34
C SER A 57 27.42 4.53 8.96
N MET A 58 26.44 4.69 8.07
CA MET A 58 26.64 5.31 6.74
C MET A 58 27.02 6.78 6.82
N LEU A 59 26.47 7.54 7.77
CA LEU A 59 26.78 8.96 7.97
C LEU A 59 28.21 9.19 8.49
N VAL A 60 28.78 8.22 9.20
CA VAL A 60 30.09 8.36 9.87
C VAL A 60 31.22 7.76 9.05
N ASP A 61 31.01 6.61 8.40
CA ASP A 61 32.07 5.86 7.70
C ASP A 61 31.74 5.69 6.20
N VAL A 62 31.66 6.82 5.51
CA VAL A 62 31.28 6.88 4.08
C VAL A 62 32.21 6.01 3.22
N ASP A 63 33.52 6.04 3.47
CA ASP A 63 34.52 5.33 2.66
C ASP A 63 34.27 3.82 2.61
N LYS A 64 33.95 3.20 3.76
CA LYS A 64 33.62 1.76 3.79
C LYS A 64 32.28 1.46 3.15
N TRP A 65 31.28 2.32 3.38
CA TRP A 65 29.94 2.11 2.83
C TRP A 65 29.87 2.33 1.31
N GLN A 66 30.76 3.16 0.74
CA GLN A 66 30.87 3.31 -0.71
C GLN A 66 31.29 2.01 -1.41
N MET A 67 32.08 1.17 -0.73
CA MET A 67 32.59 -0.10 -1.26
C MET A 67 31.70 -1.31 -0.93
N GLU A 68 30.78 -1.17 0.03
CA GLU A 68 29.91 -2.28 0.42
C GLU A 68 28.86 -2.57 -0.66
N PRO A 69 28.70 -3.83 -1.13
CA PRO A 69 27.66 -4.19 -2.08
C PRO A 69 26.31 -4.38 -1.38
N PHE A 70 25.53 -3.29 -1.24
CA PHE A 70 24.22 -3.32 -0.57
C PHE A 70 23.08 -2.70 -1.41
N ILE A 71 23.38 -2.03 -2.52
CA ILE A 71 22.38 -1.39 -3.38
C ILE A 71 21.74 -2.45 -4.26
N LEU A 72 20.42 -2.60 -4.16
CA LEU A 72 19.67 -3.62 -4.90
C LEU A 72 19.64 -3.34 -6.41
N MET A 73 20.01 -4.35 -7.19
CA MET A 73 19.89 -4.38 -8.65
C MET A 73 18.48 -4.77 -9.11
N PRO A 74 18.10 -4.51 -10.38
CA PRO A 74 16.82 -4.93 -10.93
C PRO A 74 16.50 -6.40 -10.70
N GLN A 75 15.24 -6.73 -10.39
CA GLN A 75 14.83 -8.12 -10.14
C GLN A 75 14.78 -8.95 -11.42
N ASN A 76 14.48 -8.31 -12.55
CA ASN A 76 14.49 -8.96 -13.87
C ASN A 76 15.93 -9.27 -14.31
N GLN A 77 16.24 -10.55 -14.49
CA GLN A 77 17.59 -11.02 -14.81
C GLN A 77 18.13 -10.41 -16.11
N ALA A 78 17.34 -10.35 -17.19
CA ALA A 78 17.79 -9.81 -18.47
C ALA A 78 18.14 -8.32 -18.38
N VAL A 79 17.35 -7.56 -17.61
CA VAL A 79 17.63 -6.13 -17.35
C VAL A 79 18.86 -5.97 -16.46
N ARG A 80 18.98 -6.81 -15.43
CA ARG A 80 20.15 -6.81 -14.54
C ARG A 80 21.44 -7.07 -15.32
N ASP A 81 21.44 -8.07 -16.20
CA ASP A 81 22.61 -8.41 -17.03
C ASP A 81 22.98 -7.24 -17.96
N ALA A 82 21.98 -6.59 -18.58
CA ALA A 82 22.20 -5.42 -19.41
C ALA A 82 22.82 -4.24 -18.63
N ILE A 83 22.31 -3.95 -17.43
CA ILE A 83 22.88 -2.89 -16.59
C ILE A 83 24.26 -3.26 -16.05
N ALA A 84 24.48 -4.52 -15.64
CA ALA A 84 25.77 -5.01 -15.18
C ALA A 84 26.85 -4.86 -16.25
N ASN A 85 26.50 -5.12 -17.52
CA ASN A 85 27.38 -4.87 -18.66
C ASN A 85 27.71 -3.37 -18.85
N ILE A 86 26.73 -2.47 -18.67
CA ILE A 86 26.96 -1.01 -18.73
C ILE A 86 27.89 -0.56 -17.60
N LEU A 87 27.74 -1.15 -16.41
CA LEU A 87 28.55 -0.83 -15.24
C LEU A 87 29.92 -1.53 -15.24
N GLU A 88 30.16 -2.48 -16.15
CA GLU A 88 31.38 -3.29 -16.26
C GLU A 88 31.63 -4.15 -15.00
N ILE A 89 30.56 -4.69 -14.41
CA ILE A 89 30.59 -5.49 -13.18
C ILE A 89 29.89 -6.84 -13.38
N PRO A 90 30.16 -7.85 -12.54
CA PRO A 90 29.40 -9.10 -12.58
C PRO A 90 27.92 -8.86 -12.24
N SER A 91 27.04 -9.58 -12.93
CA SER A 91 25.59 -9.57 -12.67
C SER A 91 25.30 -10.18 -11.30
N THR A 92 25.18 -9.31 -10.30
CA THR A 92 24.95 -9.67 -8.90
C THR A 92 23.67 -9.00 -8.40
N LYS A 93 23.11 -9.54 -7.31
CA LYS A 93 21.86 -9.01 -6.73
C LYS A 93 22.08 -7.62 -6.09
N TYR A 94 23.28 -7.38 -5.56
CA TYR A 94 23.62 -6.14 -4.88
C TYR A 94 24.96 -5.61 -5.40
N ILE A 95 25.03 -4.29 -5.58
CA ILE A 95 26.23 -3.59 -6.04
C ILE A 95 26.61 -2.49 -5.05
N SER A 96 27.85 -2.02 -5.15
CA SER A 96 28.36 -0.93 -4.32
C SER A 96 28.06 0.43 -4.93
N TYR A 97 28.15 1.49 -4.13
CA TYR A 97 27.99 2.85 -4.65
C TYR A 97 29.14 3.22 -5.61
N LYS A 98 30.35 2.73 -5.35
CA LYS A 98 31.52 2.96 -6.20
C LYS A 98 31.36 2.39 -7.62
N ASP A 99 30.60 1.31 -7.78
CA ASP A 99 30.37 0.66 -9.08
C ASP A 99 29.66 1.57 -10.10
N PHE A 100 28.95 2.61 -9.64
CA PHE A 100 28.28 3.58 -10.50
C PHE A 100 29.23 4.55 -11.22
N PHE A 101 30.49 4.62 -10.80
CA PHE A 101 31.47 5.57 -11.31
C PHE A 101 32.59 4.86 -12.07
N ASP A 102 33.12 5.53 -13.10
CA ASP A 102 34.33 5.07 -13.79
C ASP A 102 35.62 5.50 -13.07
N GLU A 103 36.78 5.11 -13.59
CA GLU A 103 38.09 5.47 -13.03
C GLU A 103 38.34 6.99 -12.97
N ASN A 104 37.57 7.78 -13.74
CA ASN A 104 37.63 9.24 -13.78
C ASN A 104 36.51 9.90 -12.93
N ASN A 105 35.83 9.14 -12.06
CA ASN A 105 34.68 9.58 -11.26
C ASN A 105 33.47 10.09 -12.07
N ARG A 106 33.31 9.66 -13.33
CA ARG A 106 32.13 9.98 -14.14
C ARG A 106 31.03 8.95 -13.90
N TYR A 107 29.80 9.42 -13.77
CA TYR A 107 28.63 8.57 -13.51
C TYR A 107 28.22 7.77 -14.76
N LYS A 108 28.35 6.44 -14.70
CA LYS A 108 28.20 5.53 -15.84
C LYS A 108 26.78 5.49 -16.42
N LEU A 109 25.75 5.68 -15.58
CA LEU A 109 24.35 5.55 -16.00
C LEU A 109 23.73 6.84 -16.57
N GLN A 110 24.43 7.98 -16.50
CA GLN A 110 23.87 9.30 -16.79
C GLN A 110 23.09 9.36 -18.12
N LYS A 111 23.74 8.99 -19.23
CA LYS A 111 23.13 9.07 -20.57
C LYS A 111 21.90 8.17 -20.71
N TYR A 112 21.89 7.01 -20.07
CA TYR A 112 20.78 6.06 -20.14
C TYR A 112 19.57 6.57 -19.35
N VAL A 113 19.82 7.13 -18.17
CA VAL A 113 18.79 7.74 -17.32
C VAL A 113 18.19 8.97 -17.99
N GLU A 114 19.02 9.85 -18.56
CA GLU A 114 18.54 11.02 -19.31
C GLU A 114 17.66 10.61 -20.51
N ASN A 115 18.07 9.60 -21.27
CA ASN A 115 17.29 9.08 -22.40
C ASN A 115 15.98 8.44 -21.95
N ALA A 116 15.98 7.70 -20.84
CA ALA A 116 14.77 7.11 -20.26
C ALA A 116 13.81 8.19 -19.77
N ASN A 117 14.32 9.25 -19.14
CA ASN A 117 13.52 10.37 -18.64
C ASN A 117 12.92 11.23 -19.75
N ARG A 118 13.59 11.37 -20.90
CA ARG A 118 13.07 12.06 -22.09
C ARG A 118 11.87 11.36 -22.75
N LYS A 119 11.71 10.05 -22.53
CA LYS A 119 10.53 9.32 -23.01
C LYS A 119 9.31 9.70 -22.19
N ASN A 120 8.16 9.78 -22.86
CA ASN A 120 6.86 9.87 -22.18
C ASN A 120 6.77 8.70 -21.17
N PRO A 121 6.35 8.93 -19.91
CA PRO A 121 6.24 7.89 -18.90
C PRO A 121 5.50 6.63 -19.35
N ASN A 122 4.47 6.77 -20.19
CA ASN A 122 3.70 5.66 -20.76
C ASN A 122 4.43 4.87 -21.86
N ALA A 123 5.47 5.45 -22.46
CA ALA A 123 6.29 4.83 -23.49
C ALA A 123 7.58 4.19 -22.93
N ARG A 124 7.81 4.26 -21.61
CA ARG A 124 8.99 3.69 -20.96
C ARG A 124 8.87 2.16 -20.89
N GLY A 125 9.85 1.46 -21.44
CA GLY A 125 9.95 0.01 -21.34
C GLY A 125 10.40 -0.46 -19.96
N VAL A 126 10.45 -1.78 -19.75
CA VAL A 126 10.91 -2.37 -18.48
C VAL A 126 12.33 -1.92 -18.13
N PHE A 127 13.23 -1.87 -19.11
CA PHE A 127 14.60 -1.37 -18.93
C PHE A 127 14.64 0.09 -18.45
N ASP A 128 13.88 0.97 -19.11
CA ASP A 128 13.82 2.40 -18.77
C ASP A 128 13.34 2.62 -17.33
N LYS A 129 12.35 1.85 -16.88
CA LYS A 129 11.82 1.95 -15.51
C LYS A 129 12.84 1.45 -14.48
N GLU A 130 13.46 0.32 -14.73
CA GLU A 130 14.40 -0.29 -13.78
C GLU A 130 15.70 0.50 -13.67
N ILE A 131 16.19 1.13 -14.76
CA ILE A 131 17.37 1.99 -14.70
C ILE A 131 17.12 3.29 -13.94
N ILE A 132 15.93 3.91 -14.09
CA ILE A 132 15.52 5.08 -13.29
C ILE A 132 15.43 4.70 -11.81
N LYS A 133 14.82 3.55 -11.47
CA LYS A 133 14.75 3.09 -10.07
C LYS A 133 16.14 2.83 -9.48
N LEU A 134 17.07 2.28 -10.25
CA LEU A 134 18.44 2.04 -9.80
C LEU A 134 19.18 3.37 -9.57
N ASP A 135 19.03 4.32 -10.47
CA ASP A 135 19.56 5.68 -10.34
C ASP A 135 19.01 6.39 -9.09
N GLU A 136 17.72 6.29 -8.84
CA GLU A 136 17.10 6.83 -7.62
C GLU A 136 17.72 6.21 -6.35
N ARG A 137 18.03 4.91 -6.34
CA ARG A 137 18.69 4.27 -5.19
C ARG A 137 20.09 4.83 -4.98
N ALA A 138 20.86 5.00 -6.06
CA ALA A 138 22.20 5.60 -5.98
C ALA A 138 22.14 7.03 -5.45
N ASN A 139 21.20 7.85 -5.94
CA ASN A 139 21.01 9.21 -5.45
C ASN A 139 20.59 9.25 -3.97
N VAL A 140 19.71 8.34 -3.54
CA VAL A 140 19.34 8.23 -2.11
C VAL A 140 20.57 7.90 -1.26
N VAL A 141 21.43 6.97 -1.70
CA VAL A 141 22.69 6.66 -1.00
C VAL A 141 23.60 7.88 -0.91
N ASN A 142 23.74 8.64 -2.01
CA ASN A 142 24.51 9.89 -2.02
C ASN A 142 23.96 10.91 -1.01
N LEU A 143 22.63 11.07 -0.94
CA LEU A 143 21.98 11.98 0.00
C LEU A 143 22.07 11.49 1.46
N VAL A 144 22.21 10.19 1.69
CA VAL A 144 22.57 9.65 3.02
C VAL A 144 24.00 10.04 3.36
N PHE A 145 24.96 9.82 2.47
CA PHE A 145 26.37 10.15 2.73
C PHE A 145 26.59 11.64 2.98
N SER A 146 25.87 12.52 2.29
CA SER A 146 25.91 13.96 2.54
C SER A 146 25.06 14.41 3.73
N GLY A 147 24.34 13.51 4.40
CA GLY A 147 23.44 13.84 5.50
C GLY A 147 22.18 14.62 5.11
N GLU A 148 21.98 14.94 3.83
CA GLU A 148 20.92 15.81 3.33
C GLU A 148 19.50 15.27 3.56
N LEU A 149 19.35 13.95 3.72
CA LEU A 149 18.05 13.36 4.09
C LEU A 149 17.68 13.59 5.55
N PHE A 150 18.67 13.73 6.44
CA PHE A 150 18.47 13.78 7.88
C PHE A 150 18.44 15.22 8.39
N LYS A 151 17.38 15.95 8.06
CA LYS A 151 17.18 17.33 8.51
C LYS A 151 16.68 17.36 9.96
N PHE A 152 17.60 17.36 10.92
CA PHE A 152 17.29 17.35 12.36
C PHE A 152 17.70 18.63 13.11
N ILE A 153 18.23 19.65 12.43
CA ILE A 153 18.64 20.91 13.06
C ILE A 153 17.61 22.01 12.78
N PRO A 154 16.76 22.41 13.74
CA PRO A 154 15.83 23.51 13.55
C PRO A 154 16.57 24.85 13.42
N VAL A 155 16.07 25.72 12.54
CA VAL A 155 16.57 27.10 12.38
C VAL A 155 15.79 28.04 13.29
N GLN A 156 16.51 28.82 14.11
CA GLN A 156 15.92 29.76 15.05
C GLN A 156 15.15 30.88 14.32
N ASN A 157 13.95 31.19 14.84
CA ASN A 157 13.07 32.26 14.34
C ASN A 157 12.72 32.18 12.84
N ASN A 158 12.85 31.01 12.21
CA ASN A 158 12.45 30.85 10.81
C ASN A 158 10.91 30.85 10.69
N PRO A 159 10.30 31.69 9.83
CA PRO A 159 8.85 31.78 9.71
C PRO A 159 8.19 30.48 9.23
N ASN A 160 8.92 29.66 8.48
CA ASN A 160 8.43 28.41 7.89
C ASN A 160 8.83 27.16 8.68
N ASN A 161 9.43 27.31 9.87
CA ASN A 161 9.91 26.20 10.71
C ASN A 161 10.80 25.19 9.95
N VAL A 162 11.72 25.70 9.13
CA VAL A 162 12.64 24.87 8.33
C VAL A 162 13.71 24.24 9.21
N TRP A 163 13.99 22.97 8.96
CA TRP A 163 15.09 22.24 9.58
C TRP A 163 16.15 21.91 8.52
N LEU A 164 17.41 21.96 8.92
CA LEU A 164 18.56 21.74 8.07
C LEU A 164 19.23 20.39 8.38
N ALA A 165 19.89 19.84 7.36
CA ALA A 165 20.78 18.70 7.50
C ALA A 165 22.01 19.10 8.33
N PRO A 166 22.63 18.17 9.08
CA PRO A 166 23.68 18.50 10.04
C PRO A 166 24.86 19.25 9.41
N PHE A 167 25.37 18.78 8.27
CA PHE A 167 26.53 19.39 7.63
C PHE A 167 26.20 20.70 6.92
N SER A 168 25.02 20.81 6.31
CA SER A 168 24.53 22.06 5.72
C SER A 168 24.19 23.11 6.78
N ALA A 169 23.73 22.72 7.96
CA ALA A 169 23.47 23.64 9.06
C ALA A 169 24.75 24.33 9.53
N VAL A 170 25.86 23.58 9.61
CA VAL A 170 27.18 24.09 10.00
C VAL A 170 27.70 25.16 9.03
N THR A 171 27.46 25.01 7.73
CA THR A 171 27.93 25.98 6.72
C THR A 171 26.97 27.16 6.52
N THR A 172 25.68 26.95 6.79
CA THR A 172 24.62 27.95 6.52
C THR A 172 24.39 28.88 7.70
N LEU A 173 24.38 28.35 8.93
CA LEU A 173 24.10 29.13 10.13
C LEU A 173 25.32 29.94 10.56
N LYS A 174 25.09 31.19 10.99
CA LYS A 174 26.13 32.15 11.36
C LYS A 174 25.86 32.75 12.73
N GLY A 175 26.88 33.39 13.32
CA GLY A 175 26.80 33.98 14.65
C GLY A 175 26.65 32.93 15.76
N ASP A 176 26.01 33.31 16.86
CA ASP A 176 25.90 32.46 18.06
C ASP A 176 25.20 31.12 17.78
N GLU A 177 24.14 31.13 16.98
CA GLU A 177 23.42 29.90 16.58
C GLU A 177 24.35 28.95 15.81
N GLY A 178 25.11 29.48 14.86
CA GLY A 178 26.08 28.71 14.08
C GLY A 178 27.17 28.07 14.96
N HIS A 179 27.70 28.81 15.95
CA HIS A 179 28.69 28.27 16.89
C HIS A 179 28.12 27.15 17.77
N ILE A 180 26.89 27.31 18.26
CA ILE A 180 26.20 26.28 19.05
C ILE A 180 25.99 25.02 18.21
N VAL A 181 25.44 25.16 16.99
CA VAL A 181 25.17 24.02 16.10
C VAL A 181 26.46 23.33 15.68
N LEU A 182 27.51 24.08 15.36
CA LEU A 182 28.83 23.53 15.06
C LEU A 182 29.34 22.64 16.19
N ALA A 183 29.29 23.14 17.43
CA ALA A 183 29.71 22.37 18.61
C ALA A 183 28.85 21.12 18.82
N LEU A 184 27.52 21.22 18.67
CA LEU A 184 26.61 20.08 18.80
C LEU A 184 26.93 18.96 17.80
N ILE A 185 27.07 19.32 16.52
CA ILE A 185 27.35 18.37 15.44
C ILE A 185 28.73 17.74 15.61
N GLN A 186 29.78 18.56 15.82
CA GLN A 186 31.13 18.06 15.99
C GLN A 186 31.23 17.12 17.21
N ASN A 187 30.70 17.52 18.36
CA ASN A 187 30.74 16.71 19.57
C ASN A 187 30.04 15.37 19.38
N TYR A 188 28.85 15.37 18.76
CA TYR A 188 28.12 14.13 18.54
C TYR A 188 28.82 13.19 17.57
N PHE A 189 29.17 13.66 16.36
CA PHE A 189 29.77 12.78 15.35
C PHE A 189 31.18 12.32 15.75
N SER A 190 32.00 13.17 16.37
CA SER A 190 33.29 12.75 16.92
C SER A 190 33.13 11.76 18.08
N ALA A 191 32.10 11.89 18.91
CA ALA A 191 31.82 10.91 19.95
C ALA A 191 31.38 9.56 19.37
N VAL A 192 30.55 9.55 18.32
CA VAL A 192 30.16 8.31 17.62
C VAL A 192 31.36 7.65 16.96
N GLU A 193 32.24 8.43 16.30
CA GLU A 193 33.46 7.90 15.69
C GLU A 193 34.40 7.27 16.73
N ASN A 194 34.57 7.92 17.89
CA ASN A 194 35.35 7.37 19.01
C ASN A 194 34.68 6.12 19.59
N ALA A 195 33.36 6.10 19.72
CA ALA A 195 32.60 4.94 20.20
C ALA A 195 32.76 3.71 19.29
N PHE A 196 32.98 3.89 17.98
CA PHE A 196 33.34 2.79 17.08
C PHE A 196 34.74 2.21 17.33
N LYS A 197 35.65 2.99 17.93
CA LYS A 197 37.03 2.57 18.24
C LYS A 197 37.13 1.94 19.62
N ASP A 198 36.51 2.54 20.64
CA ASP A 198 36.64 2.13 22.04
C ASP A 198 35.42 1.38 22.62
N GLY A 199 34.30 1.35 21.90
CA GLY A 199 33.05 0.71 22.33
C GLY A 199 32.26 1.50 23.38
N ASN A 200 32.68 2.70 23.77
CA ASN A 200 32.03 3.52 24.79
C ASN A 200 31.06 4.55 24.17
N TRP A 201 29.76 4.28 24.28
CA TRP A 201 28.71 5.10 23.68
C TRP A 201 28.22 6.26 24.57
N THR A 202 28.72 6.39 25.80
CA THR A 202 28.22 7.37 26.78
C THR A 202 28.28 8.80 26.26
N ARG A 203 29.40 9.19 25.64
CA ARG A 203 29.55 10.54 25.06
C ARG A 203 28.64 10.78 23.85
N ALA A 204 28.42 9.74 23.05
CA ALA A 204 27.50 9.82 21.92
C ALA A 204 26.04 9.93 22.39
N ASP A 205 25.67 9.21 23.45
CA ASP A 205 24.35 9.32 24.10
C ASP A 205 24.11 10.73 24.66
N GLU A 206 25.11 11.31 25.33
CA GLU A 206 25.07 12.70 25.82
C GLU A 206 24.97 13.71 24.67
N GLY A 207 25.78 13.56 23.61
CA GLY A 207 25.70 14.41 22.42
C GLY A 207 24.33 14.36 21.76
N LEU A 208 23.75 13.17 21.61
CA LEU A 208 22.40 12.99 21.06
C LEU A 208 21.35 13.64 21.96
N LYS A 209 21.50 13.54 23.28
CA LYS A 209 20.61 14.20 24.24
C LYS A 209 20.62 15.72 24.04
N PHE A 210 21.80 16.34 23.92
CA PHE A 210 21.90 17.78 23.67
C PHE A 210 21.27 18.21 22.33
N ILE A 211 21.40 17.39 21.28
CA ILE A 211 20.71 17.64 20.00
C ILE A 211 19.19 17.63 20.21
N LYS A 212 18.65 16.67 20.95
CA LYS A 212 17.21 16.61 21.25
C LYS A 212 16.73 17.79 22.09
N GLU A 213 17.51 18.20 23.09
CA GLU A 213 17.21 19.39 23.90
C GLU A 213 17.20 20.67 23.03
N TYR A 214 18.12 20.77 22.07
CA TYR A 214 18.11 21.85 21.07
C TYR A 214 16.84 21.82 20.21
N GLN A 215 16.41 20.63 19.75
CA GLN A 215 15.14 20.45 19.02
C GLN A 215 13.93 20.90 19.83
N GLU A 216 13.85 20.49 21.11
CA GLU A 216 12.77 20.85 22.00
C GLU A 216 12.74 22.35 22.30
N LYS A 217 13.91 23.01 22.38
CA LYS A 217 14.01 24.44 22.66
C LYS A 217 13.68 25.32 21.44
N ILE A 218 14.23 25.00 20.28
CA ILE A 218 14.14 25.86 19.09
C ILE A 218 12.99 25.43 18.18
N GLY A 219 12.81 24.12 17.98
CA GLY A 219 11.81 23.53 17.09
C GLY A 219 10.43 23.28 17.72
N TYR A 220 10.17 23.77 18.94
CA TYR A 220 8.99 23.42 19.75
C TYR A 220 7.64 23.53 19.04
N LYS A 221 7.50 24.47 18.08
CA LYS A 221 6.24 24.73 17.36
C LYS A 221 5.77 23.57 16.49
N VAL A 222 6.70 22.76 15.99
CA VAL A 222 6.44 21.69 15.01
C VAL A 222 6.82 20.31 15.54
N MET A 223 7.31 20.24 16.78
CA MET A 223 7.68 18.98 17.42
C MET A 223 6.45 18.10 17.69
N PRO A 224 6.43 16.84 17.23
CA PRO A 224 5.38 15.90 17.59
C PRO A 224 5.45 15.56 19.09
N SER A 225 4.31 15.19 19.68
CA SER A 225 4.26 14.73 21.07
C SER A 225 5.02 13.40 21.22
N LYS A 226 5.57 13.15 22.43
CA LYS A 226 6.29 11.90 22.73
C LYS A 226 5.46 10.65 22.43
N THR A 227 4.17 10.67 22.78
CA THR A 227 3.23 9.59 22.46
C THR A 227 3.09 9.38 20.94
N LYS A 228 3.03 10.46 20.14
CA LYS A 228 2.92 10.33 18.68
C LYS A 228 4.16 9.69 18.08
N VAL A 229 5.35 10.03 18.59
CA VAL A 229 6.64 9.44 18.18
C VAL A 229 6.69 7.95 18.51
N GLU A 230 6.34 7.57 19.74
CA GLU A 230 6.32 6.16 20.17
C GLU A 230 5.32 5.34 19.38
N MET A 231 4.13 5.90 19.12
CA MET A 231 3.08 5.26 18.33
C MET A 231 3.50 5.06 16.87
N GLU A 232 4.26 5.99 16.29
CA GLU A 232 4.79 5.85 14.93
C GLU A 232 5.84 4.72 14.85
N ILE A 233 6.79 4.70 15.80
CA ILE A 233 7.80 3.63 15.89
C ILE A 233 7.14 2.27 16.12
N PHE A 234 6.12 2.21 16.98
CA PHE A 234 5.32 1.00 17.19
C PHE A 234 4.62 0.57 15.89
N SER A 235 3.96 1.49 15.20
CA SER A 235 3.24 1.22 13.95
C SER A 235 4.17 0.63 12.89
N ASN A 236 5.37 1.21 12.74
CA ASN A 236 6.39 0.72 11.81
C ASN A 236 6.74 -0.74 12.12
N LYS A 237 7.08 -1.07 13.38
CA LYS A 237 7.48 -2.42 13.80
C LYS A 237 6.33 -3.44 13.79
N ALA A 238 5.11 -2.98 14.06
CA ALA A 238 3.95 -3.85 14.16
C ALA A 238 3.58 -4.46 12.80
N GLU A 239 3.76 -3.73 11.69
CA GLU A 239 3.43 -4.17 10.33
C GLU A 239 2.04 -4.80 10.22
N ILE A 240 1.06 -4.13 10.84
CA ILE A 240 -0.28 -4.65 11.10
C ILE A 240 -0.91 -5.25 9.83
N PHE A 241 -0.85 -4.51 8.72
CA PHE A 241 -1.50 -4.90 7.47
C PHE A 241 -0.81 -6.08 6.76
N VAL A 242 0.52 -6.18 6.86
CA VAL A 242 1.28 -7.35 6.35
C VAL A 242 0.87 -8.61 7.10
N LYS A 243 0.82 -8.53 8.44
CA LYS A 243 0.51 -9.68 9.31
C LYS A 243 -0.96 -10.10 9.25
N LEU A 244 -1.87 -9.17 8.92
CA LEU A 244 -3.29 -9.48 8.73
C LEU A 244 -3.57 -10.24 7.43
N ALA A 245 -2.79 -10.03 6.37
CA ALA A 245 -2.99 -10.71 5.09
C ALA A 245 -3.06 -12.25 5.21
N PRO A 246 -2.07 -12.96 5.82
CA PRO A 246 -2.15 -14.41 5.99
C PRO A 246 -3.27 -14.83 6.94
N VAL A 247 -3.60 -14.04 7.96
CA VAL A 247 -4.72 -14.36 8.89
C VAL A 247 -6.04 -14.44 8.13
N TYR A 248 -6.33 -13.44 7.29
CA TYR A 248 -7.51 -13.42 6.45
C TYR A 248 -7.52 -14.54 5.40
N LEU A 249 -6.37 -14.83 4.76
CA LEU A 249 -6.27 -15.91 3.79
C LEU A 249 -6.55 -17.27 4.44
N ILE A 250 -5.85 -17.61 5.53
CA ILE A 250 -5.98 -18.89 6.21
C ILE A 250 -7.40 -19.06 6.76
N ALA A 251 -7.95 -18.04 7.43
CA ALA A 251 -9.30 -18.08 7.96
C ALA A 251 -10.35 -18.25 6.84
N GLY A 252 -10.17 -17.54 5.73
CA GLY A 252 -11.07 -17.60 4.58
C GLY A 252 -11.04 -18.96 3.88
N PHE A 253 -9.86 -19.51 3.58
CA PHE A 253 -9.72 -20.84 2.97
C PHE A 253 -10.22 -21.94 3.89
N LEU A 254 -9.97 -21.85 5.20
CA LEU A 254 -10.46 -22.84 6.15
C LEU A 254 -12.00 -22.83 6.22
N LEU A 255 -12.63 -21.65 6.23
CA LEU A 255 -14.10 -21.55 6.11
C LEU A 255 -14.60 -22.12 4.79
N LEU A 256 -13.93 -21.84 3.68
CA LEU A 256 -14.33 -22.33 2.37
C LEU A 256 -14.30 -23.86 2.31
N ILE A 257 -13.23 -24.49 2.83
CA ILE A 257 -13.12 -25.94 2.95
C ILE A 257 -14.26 -26.50 3.80
N LEU A 258 -14.53 -25.90 4.97
CA LEU A 258 -15.62 -26.35 5.85
C LEU A 258 -17.00 -26.25 5.18
N VAL A 259 -17.24 -25.20 4.39
CA VAL A 259 -18.47 -25.04 3.61
C VAL A 259 -18.61 -26.17 2.59
N PHE A 260 -17.55 -26.46 1.81
CA PHE A 260 -17.57 -27.56 0.84
C PHE A 260 -17.71 -28.92 1.52
N SER A 261 -17.02 -29.17 2.63
CA SER A 261 -17.14 -30.41 3.41
C SER A 261 -18.56 -30.61 3.91
N LYS A 262 -19.22 -29.57 4.44
CA LYS A 262 -20.62 -29.63 4.88
C LYS A 262 -21.59 -29.84 3.71
N MET A 263 -21.25 -29.34 2.52
CA MET A 263 -22.06 -29.56 1.32
C MET A 263 -22.04 -31.02 0.86
N VAL A 264 -20.90 -31.69 0.99
CA VAL A 264 -20.73 -33.13 0.67
C VAL A 264 -21.26 -34.02 1.79
N VAL A 265 -21.02 -33.67 3.06
CA VAL A 265 -21.41 -34.42 4.25
C VAL A 265 -22.32 -33.56 5.14
N PRO A 266 -23.65 -33.61 4.95
CA PRO A 266 -24.58 -32.69 5.62
C PRO A 266 -24.63 -32.80 7.15
N ASN A 267 -24.31 -33.99 7.67
CA ASN A 267 -24.31 -34.28 9.12
C ASN A 267 -23.05 -33.78 9.83
N LEU A 268 -22.10 -33.19 9.12
CA LEU A 268 -20.86 -32.67 9.69
C LEU A 268 -21.15 -31.48 10.63
N LYS A 269 -20.85 -31.64 11.92
CA LYS A 269 -21.00 -30.59 12.94
C LYS A 269 -19.83 -29.61 12.87
N ILE A 270 -19.96 -28.56 12.05
CA ILE A 270 -18.94 -27.51 11.90
C ILE A 270 -19.17 -26.28 12.81
N SER A 271 -20.19 -26.29 13.67
CA SER A 271 -20.63 -25.09 14.41
C SER A 271 -19.55 -24.49 15.30
N PHE A 272 -18.79 -25.34 16.01
CA PHE A 272 -17.68 -24.90 16.85
C PHE A 272 -16.56 -24.27 16.02
N ILE A 273 -16.08 -24.98 14.98
CA ILE A 273 -14.99 -24.49 14.12
C ILE A 273 -15.41 -23.19 13.42
N PHE A 274 -16.63 -23.13 12.89
CA PHE A 274 -17.18 -21.92 12.29
C PHE A 274 -17.17 -20.74 13.27
N LYS A 275 -17.60 -20.95 14.53
CA LYS A 275 -17.61 -19.91 15.56
C LYS A 275 -16.21 -19.41 15.88
N VAL A 276 -15.23 -20.32 15.99
CA VAL A 276 -13.82 -19.95 16.21
C VAL A 276 -13.31 -19.08 15.07
N VAL A 277 -13.51 -19.50 13.82
CA VAL A 277 -12.99 -18.78 12.65
C VAL A 277 -13.73 -17.46 12.41
N TYR A 278 -15.02 -17.41 12.76
CA TYR A 278 -15.78 -16.17 12.78
C TYR A 278 -15.20 -15.17 13.78
N VAL A 279 -14.94 -15.59 15.01
CA VAL A 279 -14.33 -14.74 16.05
C VAL A 279 -12.94 -14.28 15.62
N LEU A 280 -12.13 -15.15 15.01
CA LEU A 280 -10.82 -14.76 14.46
C LEU A 280 -10.94 -13.67 13.38
N ASN A 281 -11.93 -13.77 12.47
CA ASN A 281 -12.19 -12.74 11.47
C ASN A 281 -12.62 -11.40 12.10
N VAL A 282 -13.47 -11.44 13.13
CA VAL A 282 -13.89 -10.24 13.86
C VAL A 282 -12.70 -9.60 14.57
N LEU A 283 -11.85 -10.40 15.23
CA LEU A 283 -10.63 -9.89 15.88
C LEU A 283 -9.67 -9.29 14.86
N ALA A 284 -9.44 -9.97 13.73
CA ALA A 284 -8.63 -9.46 12.62
C ALA A 284 -9.18 -8.12 12.11
N PHE A 285 -10.51 -8.00 11.96
CA PHE A 285 -11.17 -6.76 11.56
C PHE A 285 -11.02 -5.63 12.58
N VAL A 286 -11.09 -5.92 13.88
CA VAL A 286 -10.84 -4.94 14.94
C VAL A 286 -9.39 -4.46 14.88
N ILE A 287 -8.42 -5.37 14.75
CA ILE A 287 -6.99 -5.01 14.61
C ILE A 287 -6.77 -4.18 13.33
N HIS A 288 -7.43 -4.53 12.23
CA HIS A 288 -7.40 -3.78 10.97
C HIS A 288 -7.93 -2.35 11.19
N THR A 289 -9.06 -2.21 11.89
CA THR A 289 -9.68 -0.92 12.20
C THR A 289 -8.77 -0.07 13.08
N VAL A 290 -8.13 -0.66 14.09
CA VAL A 290 -7.14 0.02 14.94
C VAL A 290 -5.93 0.45 14.11
N GLY A 291 -5.45 -0.38 13.19
CA GLY A 291 -4.35 -0.03 12.28
C GLY A 291 -4.68 1.18 11.39
N LEU A 292 -5.89 1.23 10.83
CA LEU A 292 -6.36 2.39 10.07
C LEU A 292 -6.49 3.64 10.95
N GLY A 293 -7.05 3.50 12.16
CA GLY A 293 -7.16 4.61 13.12
C GLY A 293 -5.80 5.15 13.57
N LEU A 294 -4.83 4.26 13.83
CA LEU A 294 -3.46 4.62 14.15
C LEU A 294 -2.83 5.40 13.00
N ARG A 295 -2.99 4.91 11.76
CA ARG A 295 -2.48 5.60 10.58
C ARG A 295 -3.11 6.99 10.41
N ALA A 296 -4.41 7.12 10.66
CA ALA A 296 -5.12 8.40 10.62
C ALA A 296 -4.61 9.39 11.67
N TYR A 297 -4.34 8.91 12.89
CA TYR A 297 -3.77 9.70 13.97
C TYR A 297 -2.34 10.19 13.63
N LEU A 298 -1.53 9.32 13.02
CA LEU A 298 -0.17 9.63 12.60
C LEU A 298 -0.14 10.65 11.46
N SER A 299 -0.98 10.46 10.43
CA SER A 299 -1.08 11.35 9.28
C SER A 299 -1.78 12.68 9.58
N GLY A 300 -2.65 12.74 10.59
CA GLY A 300 -3.49 13.91 10.86
C GLY A 300 -4.67 14.05 9.89
N HIS A 301 -4.91 13.04 9.05
CA HIS A 301 -6.03 12.99 8.11
C HIS A 301 -6.48 11.55 7.92
N ALA A 302 -7.59 11.33 7.24
CA ALA A 302 -8.07 9.98 7.04
C ALA A 302 -7.20 9.20 6.01
N PRO A 303 -6.92 7.90 6.24
CA PRO A 303 -5.88 7.14 5.53
C PRO A 303 -6.42 6.56 4.21
N TRP A 304 -6.66 7.43 3.25
CA TRP A 304 -7.04 7.10 1.87
C TRP A 304 -6.44 8.10 0.88
N SER A 305 -5.24 8.61 1.19
CA SER A 305 -4.55 9.63 0.39
C SER A 305 -3.85 9.07 -0.84
N ASN A 306 -3.48 7.78 -0.82
CA ASN A 306 -2.72 7.13 -1.87
C ASN A 306 -3.27 5.72 -2.20
N GLY A 307 -2.70 5.07 -3.22
CA GLY A 307 -3.13 3.75 -3.70
C GLY A 307 -2.96 2.64 -2.67
N TYR A 308 -1.90 2.68 -1.86
CA TYR A 308 -1.69 1.73 -0.76
C TYR A 308 -2.80 1.83 0.28
N GLU A 309 -3.02 3.04 0.79
CA GLU A 309 -4.03 3.35 1.80
C GLU A 309 -5.43 2.97 1.33
N SER A 310 -5.73 3.25 0.06
CA SER A 310 -7.00 2.88 -0.55
C SER A 310 -7.17 1.35 -0.64
N MET A 311 -6.13 0.58 -0.98
CA MET A 311 -6.20 -0.89 -1.00
C MET A 311 -6.42 -1.48 0.40
N VAL A 312 -5.73 -0.96 1.41
CA VAL A 312 -5.94 -1.36 2.81
C VAL A 312 -7.40 -1.08 3.21
N TYR A 313 -7.93 0.08 2.86
CA TYR A 313 -9.34 0.41 3.12
C TYR A 313 -10.34 -0.47 2.35
N ILE A 314 -10.07 -0.82 1.08
CA ILE A 314 -10.89 -1.79 0.32
C ILE A 314 -10.92 -3.15 1.04
N ALA A 315 -9.76 -3.63 1.51
CA ALA A 315 -9.68 -4.88 2.26
C ALA A 315 -10.48 -4.81 3.57
N TRP A 316 -10.47 -3.67 4.26
CA TRP A 316 -11.31 -3.42 5.43
C TRP A 316 -12.80 -3.46 5.09
N ALA A 317 -13.23 -2.79 4.01
CA ALA A 317 -14.64 -2.77 3.57
C ALA A 317 -15.13 -4.17 3.13
N LEU A 318 -14.28 -4.95 2.45
CA LEU A 318 -14.52 -6.34 2.13
C LEU A 318 -14.75 -7.18 3.38
N SER A 319 -13.86 -7.08 4.37
CA SER A 319 -13.98 -7.81 5.63
C SER A 319 -15.25 -7.43 6.38
N LEU A 320 -15.59 -6.14 6.42
CA LEU A 320 -16.84 -5.64 6.99
C LEU A 320 -18.07 -6.25 6.30
N SER A 321 -18.11 -6.23 4.97
CA SER A 321 -19.21 -6.82 4.20
C SER A 321 -19.37 -8.31 4.50
N GLY A 322 -18.26 -9.03 4.63
CA GLY A 322 -18.21 -10.43 5.02
C GLY A 322 -18.84 -10.69 6.37
N ILE A 323 -18.40 -9.93 7.38
CA ILE A 323 -18.91 -10.03 8.75
C ILE A 323 -20.40 -9.68 8.80
N PHE A 324 -20.84 -8.66 8.07
CA PHE A 324 -22.25 -8.27 8.00
C PHE A 324 -23.14 -9.39 7.44
N PHE A 325 -22.76 -9.98 6.29
CA PHE A 325 -23.54 -11.05 5.65
C PHE A 325 -23.28 -12.46 6.21
N SER A 326 -22.23 -12.65 7.01
CA SER A 326 -21.86 -13.93 7.63
C SER A 326 -22.97 -14.55 8.49
N ARG A 327 -23.80 -13.70 9.11
CA ARG A 327 -24.94 -14.12 9.94
C ARG A 327 -25.98 -14.91 9.14
N LYS A 328 -26.01 -14.73 7.82
CA LYS A 328 -26.91 -15.42 6.89
C LYS A 328 -26.23 -16.54 6.13
N SER A 329 -24.94 -16.40 5.78
CA SER A 329 -24.19 -17.48 5.14
C SER A 329 -22.70 -17.45 5.48
N PRO A 330 -22.12 -18.59 5.94
CA PRO A 330 -20.68 -18.79 6.06
C PRO A 330 -19.88 -18.51 4.77
N ILE A 331 -20.53 -18.67 3.61
CA ILE A 331 -19.89 -18.48 2.29
C ILE A 331 -19.42 -17.05 2.11
N ALA A 332 -20.27 -16.07 2.44
CA ALA A 332 -19.96 -14.65 2.28
C ALA A 332 -18.69 -14.27 3.05
N LEU A 333 -18.55 -14.76 4.28
CA LEU A 333 -17.37 -14.53 5.10
C LEU A 333 -16.12 -15.21 4.52
N SER A 334 -16.25 -16.44 4.01
CA SER A 334 -15.11 -17.15 3.43
C SER A 334 -14.53 -16.40 2.21
N LEU A 335 -15.40 -15.97 1.29
CA LEU A 335 -15.02 -15.29 0.05
C LEU A 335 -14.41 -13.91 0.32
N THR A 336 -15.07 -13.12 1.18
CA THR A 336 -14.56 -11.79 1.56
C THR A 336 -13.27 -11.86 2.34
N SER A 337 -13.10 -12.82 3.26
CA SER A 337 -11.85 -13.01 4.00
C SER A 337 -10.70 -13.36 3.06
N ILE A 338 -10.91 -14.27 2.09
CA ILE A 338 -9.88 -14.58 1.08
C ILE A 338 -9.52 -13.32 0.30
N LEU A 339 -10.52 -12.56 -0.19
CA LEU A 339 -10.25 -11.38 -1.00
C LEU A 339 -9.60 -10.25 -0.19
N SER A 340 -10.01 -10.00 1.06
CA SER A 340 -9.33 -9.06 1.97
C SER A 340 -7.85 -9.42 2.13
N GLY A 341 -7.55 -10.72 2.31
CA GLY A 341 -6.17 -11.20 2.39
C GLY A 341 -5.38 -10.99 1.10
N VAL A 342 -5.97 -11.28 -0.06
CA VAL A 342 -5.36 -11.03 -1.38
C VAL A 342 -5.11 -9.54 -1.62
N VAL A 343 -6.10 -8.69 -1.34
CA VAL A 343 -5.98 -7.23 -1.51
C VAL A 343 -4.88 -6.67 -0.61
N LEU A 344 -4.79 -7.11 0.64
CA LEU A 344 -3.69 -6.73 1.54
C LEU A 344 -2.34 -7.22 1.03
N MET A 345 -2.25 -8.44 0.50
CA MET A 345 -1.02 -8.96 -0.08
C MET A 345 -0.59 -8.12 -1.29
N VAL A 346 -1.53 -7.78 -2.19
CA VAL A 346 -1.28 -6.92 -3.35
C VAL A 346 -0.84 -5.53 -2.93
N ALA A 347 -1.41 -4.97 -1.87
CA ALA A 347 -1.01 -3.67 -1.33
C ALA A 347 0.47 -3.62 -0.91
N HIS A 348 1.07 -4.76 -0.53
CA HIS A 348 2.48 -4.83 -0.13
C HIS A 348 3.40 -5.34 -1.24
N LEU A 349 2.90 -5.51 -2.47
CA LEU A 349 3.77 -5.72 -3.62
C LEU A 349 4.54 -4.43 -3.93
N SER A 350 5.76 -4.57 -4.45
CA SER A 350 6.80 -3.54 -4.60
C SER A 350 6.40 -2.25 -5.36
N GLU A 351 5.20 -2.16 -5.90
CA GLU A 351 4.73 -1.04 -6.73
C GLU A 351 3.96 0.01 -5.93
N MET A 352 3.53 -0.29 -4.70
CA MET A 352 2.76 0.65 -3.88
C MET A 352 3.62 1.30 -2.80
N ASN A 353 3.38 2.58 -2.53
CA ASN A 353 4.11 3.34 -1.50
C ASN A 353 3.38 3.27 -0.15
N PRO A 354 3.90 2.53 0.85
CA PRO A 354 3.27 2.43 2.17
C PRO A 354 3.55 3.65 3.07
N GLN A 355 4.35 4.61 2.62
CA GLN A 355 4.74 5.77 3.40
C GLN A 355 3.54 6.68 3.70
N ILE A 356 3.57 7.30 4.88
CA ILE A 356 2.60 8.32 5.24
C ILE A 356 3.17 9.67 4.83
N THR A 357 2.47 10.37 3.94
CA THR A 357 2.86 11.69 3.45
C THR A 357 1.85 12.74 3.85
N ASN A 358 2.24 14.01 3.83
CA ASN A 358 1.27 15.12 3.91
C ASN A 358 0.34 15.12 2.69
N LEU A 359 -0.87 15.63 2.87
CA LEU A 359 -1.83 15.79 1.77
C LEU A 359 -1.38 16.92 0.84
N VAL A 360 -1.50 16.69 -0.47
CA VAL A 360 -1.44 17.81 -1.43
C VAL A 360 -2.65 18.74 -1.20
N PRO A 361 -2.54 20.05 -1.43
CA PRO A 361 -3.57 21.02 -1.02
C PRO A 361 -4.99 20.71 -1.53
N VAL A 362 -5.13 20.20 -2.75
CA VAL A 362 -6.44 19.82 -3.34
C VAL A 362 -7.10 18.64 -2.63
N LEU A 363 -6.33 17.79 -1.95
CA LEU A 363 -6.86 16.67 -1.17
C LEU A 363 -7.19 17.05 0.27
N ASN A 364 -6.91 18.29 0.69
CA ASN A 364 -7.19 18.76 2.04
C ASN A 364 -8.62 19.33 2.14
N SER A 365 -9.62 18.49 1.87
CA SER A 365 -11.05 18.82 2.03
C SER A 365 -11.78 17.69 2.76
N TYR A 366 -12.70 18.08 3.65
CA TYR A 366 -13.59 17.15 4.34
C TYR A 366 -14.48 16.38 3.36
N TRP A 367 -14.94 17.04 2.29
CA TRP A 367 -15.81 16.42 1.29
C TRP A 367 -15.12 15.32 0.51
N LEU A 368 -13.82 15.49 0.19
CA LEU A 368 -13.04 14.43 -0.43
C LEU A 368 -13.00 13.18 0.45
N SER A 369 -12.70 13.35 1.74
CA SER A 369 -12.57 12.24 2.66
C SER A 369 -13.87 11.43 2.77
N ILE A 370 -15.02 12.10 2.84
CA ILE A 370 -16.32 11.41 2.84
C ILE A 370 -16.56 10.76 1.47
N HIS A 371 -16.37 11.49 0.37
CA HIS A 371 -16.59 10.96 -0.97
C HIS A 371 -15.78 9.68 -1.22
N VAL A 372 -14.46 9.74 -1.00
CA VAL A 372 -13.54 8.62 -1.24
C VAL A 372 -13.85 7.44 -0.33
N SER A 373 -14.16 7.68 0.95
CA SER A 373 -14.50 6.58 1.87
C SER A 373 -15.80 5.87 1.51
N VAL A 374 -16.84 6.61 1.10
CA VAL A 374 -18.15 6.05 0.70
C VAL A 374 -18.03 5.31 -0.63
N ILE A 375 -17.40 5.92 -1.64
CA ILE A 375 -17.26 5.29 -2.96
C ILE A 375 -16.36 4.06 -2.90
N THR A 376 -15.25 4.11 -2.15
CA THR A 376 -14.33 2.98 -2.04
C THR A 376 -14.92 1.84 -1.21
N ALA A 377 -15.73 2.15 -0.19
CA ALA A 377 -16.49 1.14 0.54
C ALA A 377 -17.46 0.39 -0.39
N SER A 378 -18.10 1.09 -1.33
CA SER A 378 -18.97 0.47 -2.33
C SER A 378 -18.27 -0.65 -3.12
N TYR A 379 -17.00 -0.44 -3.48
CA TYR A 379 -16.22 -1.41 -4.25
C TYR A 379 -16.01 -2.72 -3.48
N GLY A 380 -15.91 -2.66 -2.15
CA GLY A 380 -15.87 -3.88 -1.32
C GLY A 380 -17.15 -4.71 -1.43
N PHE A 381 -18.33 -4.08 -1.32
CA PHE A 381 -19.61 -4.77 -1.47
C PHE A 381 -19.83 -5.30 -2.90
N LEU A 382 -19.48 -4.51 -3.92
CA LEU A 382 -19.60 -4.92 -5.32
C LEU A 382 -18.59 -6.02 -5.69
N GLY A 383 -17.43 -6.05 -5.03
CA GLY A 383 -16.45 -7.14 -5.12
C GLY A 383 -16.99 -8.45 -4.54
N LEU A 384 -17.71 -8.39 -3.41
CA LEU A 384 -18.44 -9.54 -2.87
C LEU A 384 -19.46 -10.07 -3.89
N CYS A 385 -20.20 -9.21 -4.59
CA CYS A 385 -21.15 -9.62 -5.63
C CYS A 385 -20.46 -10.42 -6.75
N ALA A 386 -19.28 -9.98 -7.19
CA ALA A 386 -18.50 -10.68 -8.21
C ALA A 386 -18.10 -12.09 -7.75
N LEU A 387 -17.60 -12.21 -6.51
CA LEU A 387 -17.21 -13.49 -5.92
C LEU A 387 -18.39 -14.44 -5.74
N LEU A 388 -19.54 -13.93 -5.27
CA LEU A 388 -20.75 -14.74 -5.15
C LEU A 388 -21.30 -15.17 -6.52
N GLY A 389 -21.13 -14.33 -7.55
CA GLY A 389 -21.40 -14.70 -8.94
C GLY A 389 -20.53 -15.86 -9.41
N ILE A 390 -19.20 -15.76 -9.23
CA ILE A 390 -18.24 -16.84 -9.55
C ILE A 390 -18.59 -18.12 -8.78
N PHE A 391 -18.81 -18.01 -7.47
CA PHE A 391 -19.14 -19.14 -6.60
C PHE A 391 -20.43 -19.82 -7.04
N THR A 392 -21.46 -19.05 -7.38
CA THR A 392 -22.74 -19.57 -7.85
C THR A 392 -22.58 -20.33 -9.17
N LEU A 393 -21.88 -19.75 -10.14
CA LEU A 393 -21.61 -20.42 -11.43
C LEU A 393 -20.76 -21.68 -11.25
N PHE A 394 -19.77 -21.63 -10.36
CA PHE A 394 -18.96 -22.79 -10.01
C PHE A 394 -19.81 -23.93 -9.43
N LEU A 395 -20.70 -23.63 -8.49
CA LEU A 395 -21.62 -24.63 -7.93
C LEU A 395 -22.55 -25.23 -8.99
N MET A 396 -23.03 -24.43 -9.95
CA MET A 396 -23.88 -24.92 -11.03
C MET A 396 -23.20 -26.00 -11.88
N CYS A 397 -21.87 -25.95 -12.05
CA CYS A 397 -21.10 -26.95 -12.80
C CYS A 397 -21.19 -28.35 -12.17
N PHE A 398 -21.45 -28.47 -10.87
CA PHE A 398 -21.55 -29.75 -10.16
C PHE A 398 -22.96 -30.35 -10.15
N LEU A 399 -23.96 -29.66 -10.73
CA LEU A 399 -25.33 -30.18 -10.80
C LEU A 399 -25.44 -31.38 -11.77
N LYS A 400 -25.98 -32.51 -11.27
CA LYS A 400 -26.21 -33.73 -12.04
C LYS A 400 -27.71 -33.92 -12.33
N LYS A 401 -28.11 -34.64 -13.38
CA LYS A 401 -29.54 -34.85 -13.70
C LYS A 401 -30.28 -35.61 -12.59
N ASP A 402 -29.65 -36.65 -12.02
CA ASP A 402 -30.28 -37.56 -11.05
C ASP A 402 -29.60 -37.51 -9.65
N GLY A 403 -29.03 -36.35 -9.29
CA GLY A 403 -28.13 -36.25 -8.14
C GLY A 403 -28.82 -35.97 -6.79
N LYS A 404 -28.70 -36.89 -5.83
CA LYS A 404 -29.07 -36.70 -4.40
C LYS A 404 -28.46 -35.42 -3.77
N TYR A 405 -27.28 -35.00 -4.25
CA TYR A 405 -26.55 -33.82 -3.76
C TYR A 405 -27.05 -32.48 -4.33
N ASN A 406 -27.94 -32.49 -5.33
CA ASN A 406 -28.45 -31.26 -5.94
C ASN A 406 -29.17 -30.35 -4.93
N LEU A 407 -29.91 -30.92 -3.97
CA LEU A 407 -30.70 -30.12 -3.01
C LEU A 407 -29.83 -29.18 -2.17
N ASN A 408 -28.69 -29.66 -1.67
CA ASN A 408 -27.78 -28.84 -0.87
C ASN A 408 -27.06 -27.78 -1.74
N ILE A 409 -26.67 -28.16 -2.96
CA ILE A 409 -26.03 -27.25 -3.91
C ILE A 409 -27.01 -26.13 -4.31
N LEU A 410 -28.26 -26.47 -4.62
CA LEU A 410 -29.31 -25.51 -4.97
C LEU A 410 -29.65 -24.57 -3.81
N ARG A 411 -29.64 -25.07 -2.57
CA ARG A 411 -29.81 -24.22 -1.38
C ARG A 411 -28.67 -23.20 -1.28
N ASN A 412 -27.42 -23.63 -1.42
CA ASN A 412 -26.26 -22.73 -1.38
C ASN A 412 -26.28 -21.72 -2.53
N ILE A 413 -26.69 -22.13 -3.75
CA ILE A 413 -26.89 -21.22 -4.89
C ILE A 413 -27.94 -20.15 -4.57
N THR A 414 -29.06 -20.56 -3.97
CA THR A 414 -30.13 -19.63 -3.60
C THR A 414 -29.70 -18.67 -2.49
N GLU A 415 -29.00 -19.16 -1.46
CA GLU A 415 -28.41 -18.33 -0.41
C GLU A 415 -27.41 -17.32 -0.97
N ALA A 416 -26.48 -17.77 -1.83
CA ALA A 416 -25.49 -16.92 -2.47
C ALA A 416 -26.15 -15.87 -3.37
N THR A 417 -27.20 -16.22 -4.11
CA THR A 417 -27.94 -15.30 -4.97
C THR A 417 -28.63 -14.21 -4.16
N ARG A 418 -29.30 -14.55 -3.05
CA ARG A 418 -29.96 -13.57 -2.16
C ARG A 418 -28.96 -12.61 -1.54
N ILE A 419 -27.83 -13.12 -1.05
CA ILE A 419 -26.79 -12.27 -0.46
C ILE A 419 -26.19 -11.36 -1.52
N ASN A 420 -25.94 -11.88 -2.73
CA ASN A 420 -25.43 -11.10 -3.85
C ASN A 420 -26.39 -9.95 -4.20
N GLU A 421 -27.70 -10.22 -4.26
CA GLU A 421 -28.71 -9.19 -4.49
C GLU A 421 -28.72 -8.11 -3.40
N MET A 422 -28.71 -8.50 -2.13
CA MET A 422 -28.66 -7.55 -1.01
C MET A 422 -27.38 -6.71 -1.01
N ALA A 423 -26.23 -7.35 -1.24
CA ALA A 423 -24.94 -6.68 -1.33
C ALA A 423 -24.86 -5.74 -2.53
N MET A 424 -25.46 -6.11 -3.67
CA MET A 424 -25.50 -5.29 -4.87
C MET A 424 -26.35 -4.04 -4.68
N ILE A 425 -27.51 -4.15 -4.03
CA ILE A 425 -28.34 -2.99 -3.69
C ILE A 425 -27.55 -2.04 -2.78
N PHE A 426 -26.95 -2.57 -1.71
CA PHE A 426 -26.20 -1.76 -0.76
C PHE A 426 -24.97 -1.08 -1.42
N GLY A 427 -24.21 -1.84 -2.21
CA GLY A 427 -23.07 -1.35 -2.97
C GLY A 427 -23.48 -0.28 -3.99
N LEU A 428 -24.58 -0.48 -4.72
CA LEU A 428 -25.10 0.52 -5.65
C LEU A 428 -25.52 1.80 -4.92
N CYS A 429 -26.21 1.70 -3.79
CA CYS A 429 -26.58 2.88 -2.99
C CYS A 429 -25.35 3.68 -2.56
N LEU A 430 -24.31 3.01 -2.03
CA LEU A 430 -23.06 3.66 -1.65
C LEU A 430 -22.35 4.28 -2.86
N LEU A 431 -22.29 3.57 -3.99
CA LEU A 431 -21.67 4.07 -5.22
C LEU A 431 -22.38 5.33 -5.72
N THR A 432 -23.72 5.34 -5.73
CA THR A 432 -24.52 6.50 -6.15
C THR A 432 -24.35 7.67 -5.19
N VAL A 433 -24.52 7.46 -3.88
CA VAL A 433 -24.33 8.52 -2.86
C VAL A 433 -22.90 9.06 -2.91
N GLY A 434 -21.91 8.18 -3.00
CA GLY A 434 -20.51 8.53 -3.18
C GLY A 434 -20.31 9.42 -4.40
N ASN A 435 -20.87 9.07 -5.56
CA ASN A 435 -20.76 9.88 -6.77
C ASN A 435 -21.34 11.30 -6.60
N PHE A 436 -22.49 11.44 -5.93
CA PHE A 436 -23.05 12.77 -5.62
C PHE A 436 -22.18 13.57 -4.65
N LEU A 437 -21.64 12.94 -3.61
CA LEU A 437 -20.69 13.59 -2.70
C LEU A 437 -19.41 14.04 -3.43
N GLY A 438 -18.99 13.28 -4.44
CA GLY A 438 -17.87 13.64 -5.31
C GLY A 438 -18.15 14.90 -6.12
N ALA A 439 -19.37 15.05 -6.63
CA ALA A 439 -19.77 16.28 -7.32
C ALA A 439 -19.74 17.51 -6.41
N ILE A 440 -20.12 17.38 -5.13
CA ILE A 440 -20.02 18.47 -4.15
C ILE A 440 -18.56 18.87 -3.93
N TRP A 441 -17.69 17.87 -3.72
CA TRP A 441 -16.24 18.11 -3.59
C TRP A 441 -15.63 18.74 -4.84
N ALA A 442 -16.02 18.29 -6.03
CA ALA A 442 -15.55 18.85 -7.30
C ALA A 442 -15.94 20.33 -7.44
N ASN A 443 -17.13 20.72 -6.97
CA ASN A 443 -17.54 22.11 -6.97
C ASN A 443 -16.70 22.97 -6.01
N GLU A 444 -16.39 22.45 -4.83
CA GLU A 444 -15.52 23.14 -3.86
C GLU A 444 -14.09 23.29 -4.38
N SER A 445 -13.56 22.26 -5.04
CA SER A 445 -12.15 22.20 -5.44
C SER A 445 -11.87 22.81 -6.82
N TRP A 446 -12.80 22.67 -7.76
CA TRP A 446 -12.63 23.05 -9.17
C TRP A 446 -13.70 24.04 -9.67
N GLY A 447 -14.62 24.48 -8.82
CA GLY A 447 -15.66 25.46 -9.17
C GLY A 447 -16.78 24.91 -10.06
N ARG A 448 -16.92 23.58 -10.19
CA ARG A 448 -18.00 22.92 -10.95
C ARG A 448 -18.33 21.53 -10.41
N TYR A 449 -19.60 21.13 -10.48
CA TYR A 449 -20.08 19.84 -10.00
C TYR A 449 -19.66 18.63 -10.86
N TRP A 450 -19.47 18.84 -12.16
CA TRP A 450 -19.18 17.77 -13.11
C TRP A 450 -18.41 18.34 -14.30
N SER A 451 -17.43 17.59 -14.79
CA SER A 451 -16.53 17.98 -15.86
C SER A 451 -16.39 16.94 -16.97
N TRP A 452 -17.15 15.84 -16.92
CA TRP A 452 -17.04 14.69 -17.83
C TRP A 452 -15.62 14.11 -17.88
N ASP A 453 -14.90 14.24 -16.77
CA ASP A 453 -13.60 13.60 -16.60
C ASP A 453 -13.73 12.08 -16.76
N SER A 454 -12.64 11.42 -17.13
CA SER A 454 -12.61 9.96 -17.31
C SER A 454 -13.14 9.23 -16.06
N LYS A 455 -12.80 9.66 -14.83
CA LYS A 455 -13.29 8.98 -13.62
C LYS A 455 -14.77 9.22 -13.37
N GLU A 456 -15.21 10.46 -13.54
CA GLU A 456 -16.62 10.84 -13.41
C GLU A 456 -17.48 10.01 -14.38
N THR A 457 -17.07 9.95 -15.64
CA THR A 457 -17.79 9.20 -16.69
C THR A 457 -17.87 7.71 -16.37
N TRP A 458 -16.76 7.10 -15.96
CA TRP A 458 -16.73 5.68 -15.60
C TRP A 458 -17.47 5.37 -14.29
N ALA A 459 -17.54 6.30 -13.34
CA ALA A 459 -18.39 6.18 -12.16
C ALA A 459 -19.88 6.16 -12.54
N LEU A 460 -20.30 7.02 -13.47
CA LEU A 460 -21.67 6.99 -14.03
C LEU A 460 -21.96 5.66 -14.75
N VAL A 461 -21.04 5.18 -15.60
CA VAL A 461 -21.17 3.87 -16.28
C VAL A 461 -21.31 2.75 -15.26
N SER A 462 -20.54 2.77 -14.17
CA SER A 462 -20.62 1.80 -13.08
C SER A 462 -22.02 1.77 -12.46
N ILE A 463 -22.57 2.94 -12.12
CA ILE A 463 -23.93 3.06 -11.59
C ILE A 463 -24.95 2.47 -12.55
N LEU A 464 -24.88 2.83 -13.84
CA LEU A 464 -25.82 2.36 -14.86
C LEU A 464 -25.75 0.84 -15.05
N VAL A 465 -24.56 0.25 -15.06
CA VAL A 465 -24.37 -1.20 -15.21
C VAL A 465 -24.99 -1.95 -14.03
N TYR A 466 -24.66 -1.56 -12.79
CA TYR A 466 -25.22 -2.24 -11.61
C TYR A 466 -26.73 -2.01 -11.47
N ALA A 467 -27.22 -0.81 -11.80
CA ALA A 467 -28.65 -0.55 -11.87
C ALA A 467 -29.32 -1.46 -12.91
N ALA A 468 -28.77 -1.57 -14.12
CA ALA A 468 -29.32 -2.43 -15.17
C ALA A 468 -29.41 -3.90 -14.72
N ILE A 469 -28.40 -4.42 -14.03
CA ILE A 469 -28.39 -5.81 -13.52
C ILE A 469 -29.51 -6.04 -12.52
N LEU A 470 -29.73 -5.10 -11.58
CA LEU A 470 -30.84 -5.18 -10.64
C LEU A 470 -32.20 -5.05 -11.34
N HIS A 471 -32.30 -4.34 -12.46
CA HIS A 471 -33.55 -4.25 -13.24
C HIS A 471 -33.80 -5.49 -14.12
N LEU A 472 -32.74 -6.20 -14.57
CA LEU A 472 -32.91 -7.46 -15.32
C LEU A 472 -33.73 -8.50 -14.54
N ARG A 473 -33.71 -8.45 -13.21
CA ARG A 473 -34.55 -9.32 -12.35
C ARG A 473 -36.04 -9.08 -12.52
N MET A 474 -36.45 -7.88 -12.92
CA MET A 474 -37.86 -7.53 -13.13
C MET A 474 -38.39 -8.04 -14.48
N ILE A 475 -37.50 -8.47 -15.38
CA ILE A 475 -37.88 -8.99 -16.69
C ILE A 475 -38.08 -10.51 -16.56
N PRO A 476 -39.30 -11.06 -16.79
CA PRO A 476 -39.61 -12.47 -16.54
C PRO A 476 -38.68 -13.47 -17.24
N LYS A 477 -38.19 -13.13 -18.44
CA LYS A 477 -37.25 -13.97 -19.22
C LYS A 477 -35.84 -14.03 -18.62
N TYR A 478 -35.41 -12.96 -17.94
CA TYR A 478 -34.05 -12.81 -17.40
C TYR A 478 -33.99 -12.96 -15.87
N CYS A 479 -35.15 -13.10 -15.22
CA CYS A 479 -35.31 -13.38 -13.79
C CYS A 479 -34.93 -14.84 -13.44
N ASN A 480 -33.64 -15.17 -13.51
CA ASN A 480 -33.10 -16.46 -13.07
C ASN A 480 -31.71 -16.33 -12.47
N GLN A 481 -31.38 -17.25 -11.56
CA GLN A 481 -30.16 -17.21 -10.76
C GLN A 481 -28.88 -17.30 -11.63
N PHE A 482 -28.92 -17.99 -12.77
CA PHE A 482 -27.79 -18.05 -13.70
C PHE A 482 -27.47 -16.69 -14.33
N VAL A 483 -28.48 -16.00 -14.88
CA VAL A 483 -28.30 -14.70 -15.53
C VAL A 483 -27.79 -13.67 -14.52
N PHE A 484 -28.35 -13.66 -13.32
CA PHE A 484 -27.90 -12.72 -12.27
C PHE A 484 -26.46 -13.00 -11.82
N ALA A 485 -26.10 -14.27 -11.59
CA ALA A 485 -24.73 -14.63 -11.22
C ALA A 485 -23.72 -14.29 -12.33
N LEU A 486 -24.09 -14.52 -13.60
CA LEU A 486 -23.27 -14.19 -14.76
C LEU A 486 -22.97 -12.69 -14.82
N TRP A 487 -24.00 -11.86 -14.75
CA TRP A 487 -23.81 -10.41 -14.81
C TRP A 487 -23.12 -9.86 -13.56
N SER A 488 -23.41 -10.39 -12.37
CA SER A 488 -22.71 -10.00 -11.14
C SER A 488 -21.20 -10.26 -11.23
N MET A 489 -20.81 -11.41 -11.79
CA MET A 489 -19.42 -11.78 -12.01
C MET A 489 -18.71 -10.81 -12.96
N PHE A 490 -19.34 -10.43 -14.08
CA PHE A 490 -18.71 -9.53 -15.07
C PHE A 490 -18.81 -8.04 -14.73
N ALA A 491 -19.79 -7.60 -13.95
CA ALA A 491 -20.01 -6.19 -13.62
C ALA A 491 -18.79 -5.53 -12.96
N TYR A 492 -18.03 -6.31 -12.17
CA TYR A 492 -16.89 -5.80 -11.43
C TYR A 492 -15.74 -5.33 -12.32
N TRP A 493 -15.68 -5.76 -13.59
CA TRP A 493 -14.74 -5.20 -14.56
C TRP A 493 -14.92 -3.70 -14.78
N VAL A 494 -16.14 -3.20 -14.67
CA VAL A 494 -16.41 -1.76 -14.77
C VAL A 494 -15.85 -1.03 -13.56
N ILE A 495 -15.90 -1.62 -12.36
CA ILE A 495 -15.28 -1.07 -11.15
C ILE A 495 -13.76 -1.05 -11.26
N ILE A 496 -13.17 -2.16 -11.74
CA ILE A 496 -11.72 -2.24 -12.00
C ILE A 496 -11.30 -1.17 -13.02
N MET A 497 -12.09 -0.95 -14.07
CA MET A 497 -11.83 0.10 -15.06
C MET A 497 -11.95 1.50 -14.44
N THR A 498 -12.98 1.79 -13.64
CA THR A 498 -13.14 3.08 -12.97
C THR A 498 -11.99 3.39 -12.02
N TYR A 499 -11.57 2.40 -11.22
CA TYR A 499 -10.56 2.60 -10.17
C TYR A 499 -9.12 2.49 -10.68
N PHE A 500 -8.75 1.38 -11.32
CA PHE A 500 -7.40 1.19 -11.87
C PHE A 500 -7.29 1.69 -13.30
N GLY A 501 -8.28 1.37 -14.13
CA GLY A 501 -8.20 1.63 -15.55
C GLY A 501 -8.11 3.11 -15.89
N VAL A 502 -8.88 3.97 -15.24
CA VAL A 502 -8.79 5.41 -15.46
C VAL A 502 -7.47 5.98 -14.95
N ASN A 503 -6.97 5.50 -13.80
CA ASN A 503 -5.72 5.98 -13.22
C ASN A 503 -4.50 5.66 -14.10
N TYR A 504 -4.51 4.51 -14.78
CA TYR A 504 -3.37 4.03 -15.56
C TYR A 504 -3.53 4.25 -17.07
N PHE A 505 -4.71 4.05 -17.65
CA PHE A 505 -4.92 4.11 -19.11
C PHE A 505 -5.45 5.46 -19.62
N LEU A 506 -6.04 6.28 -18.76
CA LEU A 506 -6.70 7.51 -19.17
C LEU A 506 -6.13 8.73 -18.44
N THR A 507 -6.26 9.90 -19.06
CA THR A 507 -5.87 11.18 -18.48
C THR A 507 -7.08 11.86 -17.85
N GLY A 508 -6.84 12.68 -16.83
CA GLY A 508 -7.90 13.37 -16.12
C GLY A 508 -7.43 14.14 -14.88
N LEU A 509 -8.28 15.04 -14.38
CA LEU A 509 -8.04 15.81 -13.14
C LEU A 509 -7.94 14.91 -11.91
N HIS A 510 -8.49 13.69 -12.00
CA HIS A 510 -8.41 12.69 -10.94
C HIS A 510 -7.20 11.76 -11.05
N SER A 511 -6.35 11.89 -12.06
CA SER A 511 -5.15 11.06 -12.21
C SER A 511 -4.04 11.58 -11.29
N TYR A 512 -4.26 11.53 -9.97
CA TYR A 512 -3.26 11.92 -8.96
C TYR A 512 -2.11 10.92 -8.84
N ALA A 513 -2.28 9.72 -9.42
CA ALA A 513 -1.24 8.73 -9.63
C ALA A 513 -0.73 8.74 -11.10
N ALA A 514 -1.02 9.80 -11.88
CA ALA A 514 -0.65 9.89 -13.28
C ALA A 514 0.86 9.71 -13.45
N GLY A 515 1.22 8.67 -14.19
CA GLY A 515 2.60 8.43 -14.59
C GLY A 515 2.82 7.12 -15.33
N GLU A 516 1.94 6.13 -15.20
CA GLU A 516 2.23 4.83 -15.82
C GLU A 516 0.97 4.17 -16.37
N ALA A 517 0.79 4.13 -17.68
CA ALA A 517 0.00 3.06 -18.30
C ALA A 517 0.73 1.73 -18.03
N ALA A 518 0.38 1.09 -16.90
CA ALA A 518 0.82 -0.27 -16.62
C ALA A 518 0.31 -1.16 -17.76
N GLN A 519 1.21 -1.87 -18.44
CA GLN A 519 0.78 -2.92 -19.36
C GLN A 519 -0.16 -3.85 -18.60
N ILE A 520 -1.35 -4.10 -19.16
CA ILE A 520 -2.33 -4.99 -18.54
C ILE A 520 -1.61 -6.32 -18.27
N PRO A 521 -1.45 -6.73 -17.02
CA PRO A 521 -0.68 -7.92 -16.72
C PRO A 521 -1.31 -9.15 -17.37
N ASN A 522 -0.48 -10.09 -17.84
CA ASN A 522 -0.97 -11.28 -18.56
C ASN A 522 -2.03 -12.08 -17.78
N TYR A 523 -1.94 -12.10 -16.45
CA TYR A 523 -2.90 -12.80 -15.59
C TYR A 523 -4.32 -12.23 -15.69
N VAL A 524 -4.49 -10.95 -16.08
CA VAL A 524 -5.81 -10.33 -16.26
C VAL A 524 -6.54 -10.96 -17.44
N TYR A 525 -5.85 -11.19 -18.56
CA TYR A 525 -6.43 -11.86 -19.74
C TYR A 525 -6.81 -13.31 -19.44
N TRP A 526 -5.94 -14.04 -18.74
CA TRP A 526 -6.23 -15.41 -18.29
C TRP A 526 -7.42 -15.46 -17.33
N GLY A 527 -7.52 -14.50 -16.41
CA GLY A 527 -8.67 -14.37 -15.51
C GLY A 527 -9.98 -14.18 -16.28
N PHE A 528 -10.00 -13.28 -17.26
CA PHE A 528 -11.17 -13.06 -18.11
C PHE A 528 -11.54 -14.32 -18.91
N ALA A 529 -10.56 -14.99 -19.53
CA ALA A 529 -10.78 -16.23 -20.27
C ALA A 529 -11.37 -17.33 -19.36
N LEU A 530 -10.86 -17.49 -18.14
CA LEU A 530 -11.38 -18.45 -17.16
C LEU A 530 -12.84 -18.14 -16.78
N MET A 531 -13.20 -16.86 -16.61
CA MET A 531 -14.58 -16.45 -16.33
C MET A 531 -15.53 -16.79 -17.49
N VAL A 532 -15.10 -16.59 -18.73
CA VAL A 532 -15.87 -16.98 -19.93
C VAL A 532 -16.07 -18.50 -19.97
N VAL A 533 -15.00 -19.27 -19.75
CA VAL A 533 -15.08 -20.75 -19.70
C VAL A 533 -16.07 -21.20 -18.62
N LEU A 534 -15.96 -20.65 -17.41
CA LEU A 534 -16.87 -20.95 -16.30
C LEU A 534 -18.33 -20.66 -16.67
N ALA A 535 -18.60 -19.51 -17.29
CA ALA A 535 -19.94 -19.14 -17.74
C ALA A 535 -20.51 -20.14 -18.76
N LEU A 536 -19.70 -20.61 -19.72
CA LEU A 536 -20.12 -21.58 -20.74
C LEU A 536 -20.46 -22.94 -20.13
N PHE A 537 -19.66 -23.42 -19.18
CA PHE A 537 -19.93 -24.68 -18.47
C PHE A 537 -21.20 -24.58 -17.61
N ALA A 538 -21.35 -23.51 -16.82
CA ALA A 538 -22.52 -23.28 -15.99
C ALA A 538 -23.81 -23.13 -16.82
N ARG A 539 -23.74 -22.51 -18.00
CA ARG A 539 -24.89 -22.32 -18.91
C ARG A 539 -25.56 -23.64 -19.29
N ARG A 540 -24.79 -24.73 -19.47
CA ARG A 540 -25.33 -26.07 -19.79
C ARG A 540 -26.25 -26.61 -18.70
N LYS A 541 -26.12 -26.10 -17.48
CA LYS A 541 -26.86 -26.52 -16.28
C LYS A 541 -27.90 -25.49 -15.82
N ARG A 542 -28.11 -24.40 -16.57
CA ARG A 542 -29.02 -23.30 -16.18
C ARG A 542 -30.46 -23.76 -15.93
N ASN A 543 -30.92 -24.81 -16.61
CA ASN A 543 -32.30 -25.31 -16.50
C ASN A 543 -32.57 -26.01 -15.15
N PHE A 544 -31.53 -26.36 -14.38
CA PHE A 544 -31.68 -26.97 -13.06
C PHE A 544 -31.88 -25.94 -11.95
N VAL A 545 -31.77 -24.66 -12.27
CA VAL A 545 -31.69 -23.58 -11.30
C VAL A 545 -32.98 -22.75 -11.34
N GLY A 546 -33.42 -22.26 -10.18
CA GLY A 546 -34.69 -21.56 -10.03
C GLY A 546 -34.73 -20.15 -10.63
N LYS A 547 -35.93 -19.55 -10.63
CA LYS A 547 -36.10 -18.10 -10.79
C LYS A 547 -35.44 -17.37 -9.61
N LEU A 548 -35.15 -16.08 -9.81
CA LEU A 548 -34.46 -15.26 -8.81
C LEU A 548 -35.23 -15.21 -7.50
#